data_AF-A0A943TGN3-F1
#
_entry.id   AF-A0A943TGN3-F1
#
_cell.length_a   1.000
_cell.length_b   1.000
_cell.length_c   1.000
_cell.angle_alpha   90.00
_cell.angle_beta   90.00
_cell.angle_gamma   90.00
#
_symmetry.space_group_name_H-M   'P 1'
#
loop_
_entity.id
_entity.type
_entity.pdbx_description
1 polymer ?
#
loop_
_entity_poly.entity_id
_entity_poly.type
_entity_poly.pdbx_seq_one_letter_code
_entity_poly.pdbx_strand_id
1 'polypeptide(L)' 'MISKCGIYTSQGKRVLLATRAVVNGRKAVAYVKNGQLQGYEYLDDFNEQCYSGPYMTFEDKKEQLRM' A
#
# COMPACT_ATOMS: atom_id res chain seq x y z
N MET A 1 -19.08 -8.65 -1.07
CA MET A 1 -18.29 -7.88 -2.05
C MET A 1 -17.09 -7.28 -1.34
N ILE A 2 -15.91 -7.89 -1.44
CA ILE A 2 -14.67 -7.24 -0.99
C ILE A 2 -14.39 -6.16 -2.02
N SER A 3 -14.77 -4.94 -1.68
CA SER A 3 -14.66 -3.76 -2.54
C SER A 3 -13.27 -3.68 -3.14
N LYS A 4 -13.17 -3.38 -4.45
CA LYS A 4 -11.93 -3.23 -5.25
C LYS A 4 -11.03 -2.06 -4.77
N CYS A 5 -11.09 -1.68 -3.50
CA CYS A 5 -10.63 -0.40 -2.95
C CYS A 5 -9.32 -0.47 -2.15
N GLY A 6 -8.55 -1.54 -2.28
CA GLY A 6 -7.22 -1.70 -1.68
C GLY A 6 -6.06 -1.43 -2.64
N ILE A 7 -4.85 -1.30 -2.08
CA ILE A 7 -3.57 -1.24 -2.79
C ILE A 7 -3.05 -2.68 -2.85
N TYR A 8 -2.80 -3.19 -4.05
CA TYR A 8 -2.38 -4.57 -4.28
C TYR A 8 -1.03 -4.62 -4.98
N THR A 9 -0.26 -5.68 -4.74
CA THR A 9 0.97 -5.92 -5.50
C THR A 9 0.66 -6.21 -6.97
N SER A 10 1.51 -5.70 -7.86
CA SER A 10 1.57 -6.06 -9.28
C SER A 10 2.43 -7.31 -9.53
N GLN A 11 3.31 -7.65 -8.58
CA GLN A 11 4.25 -8.75 -8.69
C GLN A 11 3.59 -10.08 -8.28
N GLY A 12 3.70 -11.09 -9.14
CA GLY A 12 3.20 -12.44 -8.85
C GLY A 12 1.68 -12.53 -8.69
N LYS A 13 1.21 -13.22 -7.65
CA LYS A 13 -0.23 -13.33 -7.33
C LYS A 13 -0.70 -12.02 -6.69
N ARG A 14 -1.82 -11.48 -7.16
CA ARG A 14 -2.43 -10.28 -6.60
C ARG A 14 -2.77 -10.46 -5.11
N VAL A 15 -2.02 -9.77 -4.25
CA VAL A 15 -2.15 -9.76 -2.78
C VAL A 15 -2.36 -8.32 -2.31
N LEU A 16 -3.21 -8.13 -1.30
CA LEU A 16 -3.49 -6.82 -0.69
C LEU A 16 -2.28 -6.38 0.14
N LEU A 17 -1.70 -5.22 -0.17
CA LEU A 17 -0.61 -4.61 0.58
C LEU A 17 -1.16 -3.66 1.66
N ALA A 18 -2.15 -2.83 1.31
CA ALA A 18 -2.76 -1.90 2.26
C ALA A 18 -4.18 -1.51 1.84
N THR A 19 -4.96 -0.96 2.78
CA THR A 19 -6.36 -0.56 2.55
C THR A 19 -6.48 0.95 2.47
N ARG A 20 -7.24 1.49 1.51
CA ARG A 20 -7.58 2.93 1.55
C ARG A 20 -8.67 3.14 2.59
N ALA A 21 -8.48 4.12 3.47
CA ALA A 21 -9.40 4.42 4.55
C ALA A 21 -9.66 5.93 4.66
N VAL A 22 -10.66 6.28 5.46
CA VAL A 22 -10.81 7.62 6.02
C VAL A 22 -10.62 7.48 7.52
N VAL A 23 -9.64 8.19 8.07
CA VAL A 23 -9.36 8.22 9.51
C VAL A 23 -9.49 9.68 9.96
N ASN A 24 -10.33 9.93 10.96
CA ASN A 24 -10.60 11.28 11.47
C ASN A 24 -10.94 12.32 10.36
N GLY A 25 -11.70 11.90 9.34
CA GLY A 25 -12.11 12.75 8.22
C GLY A 25 -11.08 12.96 7.12
N ARG A 26 -9.85 12.43 7.26
CA ARG A 26 -8.78 12.53 6.25
C ARG A 26 -8.55 11.19 5.56
N LYS A 27 -8.20 11.22 4.28
CA LYS A 27 -7.87 10.01 3.52
C LYS A 27 -6.54 9.45 3.99
N ALA A 28 -6.46 8.13 4.15
CA ALA A 28 -5.28 7.44 4.65
C ALA A 28 -5.04 6.10 3.94
N VAL A 29 -3.78 5.65 3.94
CA VAL A 29 -3.43 4.24 3.75
C VAL A 29 -3.45 3.59 5.14
N ALA A 30 -4.16 2.47 5.28
CA ALA A 30 -4.38 1.79 6.55
C ALA A 30 -3.90 0.34 6.51
N TYR A 31 -3.23 -0.05 7.59
CA TYR A 31 -2.98 -1.45 7.93
C TYR A 31 -4.12 -1.96 8.80
N VAL A 32 -4.87 -2.93 8.27
CA VAL A 32 -6.06 -3.50 8.92
C VAL A 32 -5.84 -5.00 9.10
N LYS A 33 -6.00 -5.49 10.32
CA LYS A 33 -5.88 -6.92 10.65
C LYS A 33 -7.14 -7.35 11.39
N ASN A 34 -7.75 -8.45 10.95
CA ASN A 34 -9.00 -8.98 11.52
C ASN A 34 -10.14 -7.94 11.64
N GLY A 35 -10.25 -7.05 10.65
CA GLY A 35 -11.25 -5.97 10.63
C GLY A 35 -10.95 -4.78 11.53
N GLN A 36 -9.83 -4.80 12.26
CA GLN A 36 -9.42 -3.71 13.16
C GLN A 36 -8.26 -2.90 12.57
N LEU A 37 -8.34 -1.59 12.69
CA LEU A 37 -7.27 -0.66 12.33
C LEU A 37 -6.09 -0.86 13.28
N GLN A 38 -4.93 -1.22 12.72
CA GLN A 38 -3.69 -1.40 13.48
C GLN A 38 -2.75 -0.20 13.36
N GLY A 39 -2.82 0.50 12.23
CA GLY A 39 -2.04 1.70 11.95
C GLY A 39 -2.48 2.33 10.64
N TYR A 40 -2.15 3.60 10.44
CA TYR A 40 -2.44 4.33 9.22
C TYR A 40 -1.42 5.44 9.00
N GLU A 41 -1.33 5.88 7.75
CA GLU A 41 -0.63 7.10 7.35
C GLU A 41 -1.56 7.93 6.47
N TYR A 42 -1.60 9.24 6.65
CA TYR A 42 -2.43 10.09 5.79
C TYR A 42 -1.86 10.12 4.37
N LEU A 43 -2.73 10.27 3.36
CA LEU A 43 -2.29 10.14 1.96
C LEU A 43 -1.24 11.18 1.56
N ASP A 44 -1.34 12.39 2.08
CA ASP A 44 -0.38 13.48 1.89
C ASP A 44 0.99 13.11 2.46
N ASP A 45 1.02 12.67 3.72
CA ASP A 45 2.26 12.27 4.41
C ASP A 45 2.87 11.01 3.78
N PHE A 46 2.05 10.03 3.41
CA PHE A 46 2.46 8.82 2.69
C PHE A 46 3.08 9.16 1.34
N ASN A 47 2.47 10.09 0.59
CA ASN A 47 2.96 10.51 -0.70
C ASN A 47 4.33 11.19 -0.59
N GLU A 48 4.51 12.07 0.39
CA GLU A 48 5.81 12.68 0.67
C GLU A 48 6.86 11.60 1.00
N GLN A 49 6.55 10.67 1.89
CA GLN A 49 7.44 9.56 2.25
C GLN A 49 7.84 8.70 1.05
N CYS A 50 6.95 8.48 0.08
CA CYS A 50 7.27 7.73 -1.15
C CYS A 50 8.33 8.42 -2.04
N TYR A 51 8.47 9.75 -1.97
CA TYR A 51 9.38 10.51 -2.84
C TYR A 51 10.61 11.06 -2.12
N SER A 52 10.54 11.32 -0.81
CA SER A 52 11.64 11.91 -0.02
C SER A 52 12.13 11.03 1.12
N GLY A 53 11.41 9.97 1.47
CA GLY A 53 11.76 9.07 2.55
C GLY A 53 12.98 8.18 2.22
N PRO A 54 13.63 7.60 3.25
CA PRO A 54 14.63 6.56 3.04
C PRO A 54 14.05 5.41 2.22
N TYR A 55 14.83 4.89 1.27
CA TYR A 55 14.42 3.76 0.44
C TYR A 55 15.48 2.65 0.43
N MET A 56 15.03 1.46 0.06
CA MET A 56 15.89 0.29 -0.16
C MET A 56 15.71 -0.18 -1.60
N THR A 57 16.79 -0.67 -2.20
CA THR A 57 16.78 -1.18 -3.58
C THR A 57 16.75 -2.70 -3.58
N PHE A 58 15.90 -3.28 -4.42
CA PHE A 58 15.81 -4.72 -4.66
C PHE A 58 15.78 -5.00 -6.16
N GLU A 59 16.29 -6.16 -6.57
CA GLU A 59 16.17 -6.64 -7.96
C GLU A 59 15.13 -7.77 -8.05
N ASP A 60 14.15 -7.62 -8.95
CA ASP A 60 13.26 -8.72 -9.34
C ASP A 60 13.60 -9.25 -10.72
N LYS A 61 14.43 -10.29 -10.76
CA LYS A 61 14.85 -10.97 -12.00
C LYS A 61 13.70 -11.63 -12.76
N LYS A 62 12.57 -11.93 -12.10
CA LYS A 62 11.41 -12.55 -12.77
C LYS A 62 10.59 -11.53 -13.54
N GLU A 63 10.50 -10.29 -13.05
CA GLU A 63 9.82 -9.21 -13.77
C GLU A 63 10.66 -8.71 -14.96
N GLN A 64 11.99 -8.72 -14.86
CA GLN A 64 12.88 -8.39 -15.98
C GLN A 64 12.69 -9.29 -17.21
N LEU A 65 12.23 -10.53 -17.03
CA LEU A 65 11.95 -11.47 -18.12
C LEU A 65 10.56 -11.28 -18.76
N ARG A 66 9.73 -10.39 -18.19
CA ARG A 66 8.38 -10.07 -18.70
C ARG A 66 8.31 -8.78 -19.51
N MET A 67 9.37 -7.96 -19.46
CA MET A 67 9.55 -6.76 -20.29
C MET A 67 10.26 -7.13 -21.60
#